data_AF-B9RMI7-F1
#
_entry.id   AF-B9RMI7-F1
#
_cell.length_a   1.000
_cell.length_b   1.000
_cell.length_c   1.000
_cell.angle_alpha   90.00
_cell.angle_beta   90.00
_cell.angle_gamma   90.00
#
_symmetry.space_group_name_H-M   'P 1'
#
loop_
_entity.id
_entity.type
_entity.pdbx_description
1 polymer ?
#
loop_
_entity_poly.entity_id
_entity_poly.type
_entity_poly.pdbx_seq_one_letter_code
_entity_poly.pdbx_strand_id
1 'polypeptide(L)'
;MTVFGSSGAGKQVFPIDYQAEVPQRLVDASHANDLKLACDCLGDDPFLDVNFIGTVSLKAKKTEVLLRDESPHEVRVEYEEFKTDVTALFLAAHNGNLTLLRKLLVT
;
A
#
# COMPACT_ATOMS: atom_id res chain seq x y z
N MET A 1 26.91 -8.91 -22.48
CA MET A 1 27.82 -10.07 -22.36
C MET A 1 27.59 -10.67 -20.99
N THR A 2 26.89 -11.80 -20.92
CA THR A 2 26.52 -12.43 -19.64
C THR A 2 27.11 -13.83 -19.65
N VAL A 3 28.06 -14.06 -18.74
CA VAL A 3 28.75 -15.33 -18.54
C VAL A 3 27.92 -16.16 -17.56
N PHE A 4 27.55 -17.38 -17.95
CA PHE A 4 26.90 -18.33 -17.06
C PHE A 4 27.95 -19.05 -16.22
N GLY A 5 27.90 -18.86 -14.90
CA GLY A 5 28.77 -19.51 -13.92
C GLY A 5 28.01 -20.53 -13.07
N SER A 6 28.47 -21.78 -13.20
CA SER A 6 28.19 -23.03 -12.46
C SER A 6 27.44 -22.98 -11.12
N SER A 7 26.54 -23.95 -10.97
CA SER A 7 25.70 -24.32 -9.84
C SER A 7 26.52 -24.69 -8.59
N GLY A 8 26.61 -23.76 -7.63
CA GLY A 8 26.96 -24.05 -6.24
C GLY A 8 25.79 -23.65 -5.35
N ALA A 9 25.34 -24.54 -4.47
CA ALA A 9 24.27 -24.30 -3.48
C ALA A 9 24.71 -23.35 -2.35
N GLY A 10 25.24 -22.18 -2.71
CA GLY A 10 25.39 -21.06 -1.80
C GLY A 10 24.05 -20.37 -1.64
N LYS A 11 23.67 -20.00 -0.42
CA LYS A 11 22.51 -19.12 -0.20
C LYS A 11 22.76 -17.84 -0.99
N GLN A 12 22.02 -17.68 -2.08
CA GLN A 12 22.09 -16.50 -2.93
C GLN A 12 21.57 -15.32 -2.13
N VAL A 13 22.45 -14.37 -1.81
CA VAL A 13 22.08 -13.11 -1.16
C VAL A 13 21.85 -12.09 -2.27
N PHE A 14 20.63 -11.59 -2.39
CA PHE A 14 20.31 -10.49 -3.30
C PHE A 14 20.44 -9.17 -2.54
N PRO A 15 21.07 -8.14 -3.13
CA PRO A 15 20.99 -6.79 -2.59
C PRO A 15 19.53 -6.36 -2.56
N ILE A 16 19.02 -6.05 -1.37
CA ILE A 16 17.73 -5.40 -1.17
C ILE A 16 17.94 -3.92 -1.40
N ASP A 17 17.12 -3.30 -2.24
CA ASP A 17 17.07 -1.84 -2.31
C ASP A 17 16.32 -1.32 -1.08
N TYR A 18 17.06 -1.19 0.02
CA TYR A 18 16.51 -0.86 1.32
C TYR A 18 15.73 0.47 1.29
N GLN A 19 16.17 1.42 0.46
CA GLN A 19 15.55 2.74 0.34
C GLN A 19 14.15 2.70 -0.26
N ALA A 20 13.83 1.68 -1.05
CA ALA A 20 12.52 1.52 -1.68
C ALA A 20 11.70 0.37 -1.09
N GLU A 21 12.34 -0.77 -0.79
CA GLU A 21 11.63 -2.00 -0.42
C GLU A 21 11.03 -1.97 0.99
N VAL A 22 11.74 -1.41 1.99
CA VAL A 22 11.23 -1.35 3.37
C VAL A 22 10.11 -0.32 3.51
N PRO A 23 10.23 0.91 2.97
CA PRO A 23 9.12 1.85 2.96
C PRO A 23 7.91 1.35 2.16
N GLN A 24 8.13 0.69 1.00
CA GLN A 24 7.03 0.08 0.24
C GLN A 24 6.33 -1.03 1.04
N ARG A 25 7.05 -1.85 1.81
CA ARG A 25 6.44 -2.85 2.70
C ARG A 25 5.54 -2.21 3.77
N LEU A 26 5.92 -1.05 4.32
CA LEU A 26 5.06 -0.29 5.24
C LEU A 26 3.79 0.18 4.54
N VAL A 27 3.91 0.69 3.30
CA VAL A 27 2.76 1.09 2.47
C VAL A 27 1.84 -0.11 2.21
N ASP A 28 2.38 -1.25 1.82
CA ASP A 28 1.62 -2.47 1.54
C ASP A 28 0.91 -3.00 2.80
N ALA A 29 1.59 -3.01 3.95
CA ALA A 29 0.99 -3.40 5.22
C ALA A 29 -0.13 -2.44 5.65
N SER A 30 0.06 -1.14 5.42
CA SER A 30 -0.96 -0.12 5.68
C SER A 30 -2.18 -0.30 4.78
N HIS A 31 -1.97 -0.62 3.50
CA HIS A 31 -3.03 -0.90 2.54
C HIS A 31 -3.83 -2.15 2.92
N ALA A 32 -3.14 -3.24 3.31
CA ALA A 32 -3.76 -4.48 3.81
C ALA A 32 -4.40 -4.33 5.20
N ASN A 33 -4.27 -3.17 5.85
CA ASN A 33 -4.70 -2.91 7.22
C ASN A 33 -4.08 -3.88 8.25
N ASP A 34 -2.86 -4.36 7.98
CA ASP A 34 -2.11 -5.22 8.90
C ASP A 34 -1.31 -4.36 9.87
N LEU A 35 -1.93 -4.06 11.01
CA LEU A 35 -1.32 -3.25 12.07
C LEU A 35 -0.01 -3.88 12.59
N LYS A 36 0.08 -5.21 12.66
CA LYS A 36 1.25 -5.88 13.21
C LYS A 36 2.44 -5.70 12.27
N LEU A 37 2.28 -6.05 11.00
CA LEU A 37 3.34 -5.88 10.02
C LEU A 37 3.75 -4.42 9.85
N ALA A 38 2.80 -3.49 9.88
CA ALA A 38 3.12 -2.06 9.83
C ALA A 38 3.93 -1.61 11.07
N CYS A 39 3.61 -2.11 12.27
CA CYS A 39 4.39 -1.83 13.47
C CYS A 39 5.78 -2.46 13.43
N ASP A 40 5.90 -3.69 12.92
CA ASP A 40 7.19 -4.36 12.76
C ASP A 40 8.09 -3.54 11.81
N CYS A 41 7.55 -3.06 10.69
CA CYS A 41 8.29 -2.18 9.77
C CYS A 41 8.77 -0.88 10.46
N LEU A 42 7.94 -0.25 11.28
CA LEU A 42 8.30 0.97 12.03
C LEU A 42 9.31 0.70 13.16
N GLY A 43 9.34 -0.51 13.72
CA GLY A 43 10.22 -0.89 14.82
C GLY A 43 11.61 -1.34 14.36
N ASP A 44 11.71 -1.88 13.15
CA ASP A 44 12.95 -2.42 12.59
C ASP A 44 13.98 -1.33 12.23
N ASP A 45 13.53 -0.11 11.89
CA ASP A 45 14.41 0.98 11.48
C ASP A 45 13.93 2.38 11.94
N PRO A 46 14.70 3.07 12.81
CA PRO A 46 14.44 4.45 13.21
C PRO A 46 14.53 5.48 12.07
N PHE A 47 15.18 5.15 10.95
CA PHE A 47 15.37 6.05 9.81
C PHE A 47 14.41 5.79 8.65
N LEU A 48 13.40 4.94 8.88
CA LEU A 48 12.40 4.62 7.88
C LEU A 48 11.67 5.90 7.43
N ASP A 49 11.68 6.17 6.12
CA ASP A 49 10.91 7.27 5.55
C ASP A 49 9.41 6.92 5.54
N VAL A 50 8.70 7.36 6.59
CA VAL A 50 7.25 7.18 6.70
C VAL A 50 6.45 8.00 5.68
N ASN A 51 7.09 8.97 5.03
CA ASN A 51 6.50 9.81 3.98
C ASN A 51 6.76 9.27 2.57
N PHE A 52 7.43 8.12 2.45
CA PHE A 52 7.61 7.44 1.18
C PHE A 52 6.27 7.26 0.47
N ILE A 53 6.29 7.59 -0.83
CA ILE A 53 5.15 7.45 -1.71
C ILE A 53 5.28 6.11 -2.44
N GLY A 54 4.43 5.17 -2.09
CA GLY A 54 4.37 3.85 -2.70
C GLY A 54 3.14 3.70 -3.60
N THR A 55 3.23 2.80 -4.58
CA THR A 55 2.12 2.50 -5.49
C THR A 55 1.26 1.37 -4.92
N VAL A 56 -0.05 1.56 -4.86
CA VAL A 56 -1.02 0.53 -4.46
C VAL A 56 -2.21 0.50 -5.41
N SER A 57 -3.00 -0.58 -5.34
CA SER A 57 -4.26 -0.71 -6.09
C SER A 57 -5.43 -0.48 -5.14
N LEU A 58 -6.07 0.70 -5.22
CA LEU A 58 -7.23 1.03 -4.39
C LEU A 58 -8.51 0.61 -5.07
N LYS A 59 -9.43 0.05 -4.28
CA LYS A 59 -10.78 -0.28 -4.71
C LYS A 59 -11.78 0.69 -4.10
N ALA A 60 -12.35 1.57 -4.91
CA ALA A 60 -13.35 2.54 -4.48
C ALA A 60 -14.75 2.15 -4.92
N LYS A 61 -15.74 2.40 -4.05
CA LYS A 61 -17.16 2.23 -4.38
C LYS A 61 -17.66 3.49 -5.07
N LYS A 62 -18.07 3.37 -6.32
CA LYS A 62 -18.73 4.41 -7.10
C LYS A 62 -20.23 4.18 -7.06
N THR A 63 -20.99 5.20 -6.68
CA THR A 63 -22.47 5.14 -6.66
C THR A 63 -22.99 6.30 -7.48
N GLU A 64 -23.70 5.99 -8.55
CA GLU A 64 -24.25 6.98 -9.48
C GLU A 64 -25.76 6.81 -9.61
N VAL A 65 -26.46 7.92 -9.86
CA VAL A 65 -27.88 7.92 -10.21
C VAL A 65 -27.97 8.12 -11.71
N LEU A 66 -28.36 7.05 -12.41
CA LEU A 66 -28.65 7.10 -13.83
C LEU A 66 -30.07 7.65 -14.01
N LEU A 67 -30.12 8.86 -14.55
CA LEU A 67 -31.38 9.46 -14.96
C LEU A 67 -31.95 8.66 -16.13
N ARG A 68 -33.22 8.33 -16.02
CA ARG A 68 -34.03 7.78 -17.10
C ARG A 68 -35.20 8.72 -17.26
N ASP A 69 -35.55 9.07 -18.50
CA ASP A 69 -36.51 10.15 -18.80
C ASP A 69 -37.90 9.87 -18.20
N GLU A 70 -38.70 9.05 -18.88
CA GLU A 70 -40.06 8.69 -18.46
C GLU A 70 -40.10 7.45 -17.55
N SER A 71 -38.95 6.99 -17.05
CA SER A 71 -38.86 5.82 -16.18
C SER A 71 -38.12 6.11 -14.87
N PRO A 72 -38.30 5.27 -13.83
CA PRO A 72 -37.64 5.51 -12.55
C PRO A 72 -36.12 5.58 -12.70
N HIS A 73 -35.52 6.52 -11.98
CA HIS A 73 -34.07 6.63 -11.91
C HIS A 73 -33.46 5.36 -11.31
N GLU A 74 -32.29 4.99 -11.82
CA GLU A 74 -31.58 3.78 -11.44
C GLU A 74 -30.36 4.16 -10.60
N VAL A 75 -30.21 3.54 -9.42
CA VAL A 75 -28.99 3.70 -8.61
C VAL A 75 -28.03 2.59 -8.98
N ARG A 76 -26.93 2.94 -9.65
CA ARG A 76 -25.88 2.01 -10.04
C ARG A 76 -24.73 2.08 -9.03
N VAL A 77 -24.32 0.92 -8.53
CA VAL A 77 -23.22 0.77 -7.59
C VAL A 77 -22.16 -0.10 -8.22
N GLU A 78 -20.97 0.45 -8.40
CA GLU A 78 -19.82 -0.25 -8.98
C GLU A 78 -18.61 -0.14 -8.07
N TYR A 79 -17.70 -1.09 -8.21
CA TYR A 79 -16.38 -0.96 -7.63
C TYR A 79 -15.39 -0.73 -8.75
N GLU A 80 -14.66 0.36 -8.66
CA GLU A 80 -13.56 0.67 -9.55
C GLU A 80 -12.25 0.40 -8.81
N GLU A 81 -11.31 -0.24 -9.51
CA GLU A 81 -9.96 -0.46 -9.01
C GLU A 81 -8.99 0.35 -9.83
N PHE A 82 -8.14 1.13 -9.16
CA PHE A 82 -7.16 1.98 -9.82
C PHE A 82 -5.84 1.97 -9.06
N LYS A 83 -4.75 2.01 -9.84
CA LYS A 83 -3.41 2.17 -9.28
C LYS A 83 -3.17 3.63 -8.96
N THR A 84 -2.61 3.88 -7.79
CA THR A 84 -2.32 5.23 -7.32
C THR A 84 -1.14 5.22 -6.38
N ASP A 85 -0.49 6.39 -6.29
CA ASP A 85 0.68 6.62 -5.48
C ASP A 85 0.26 7.36 -4.20
N VAL A 86 0.49 6.72 -3.05
CA VAL A 86 0.03 7.18 -1.74
C VAL A 86 1.04 6.89 -0.64
N THR A 87 0.90 7.57 0.48
CA THR A 87 1.71 7.30 1.68
C THR A 87 1.02 6.30 2.61
N ALA A 88 1.78 5.72 3.52
CA ALA A 88 1.25 4.87 4.59
C ALA A 88 0.22 5.63 5.46
N LEU A 89 0.42 6.93 5.69
CA LEU A 89 -0.50 7.76 6.48
C LEU A 89 -1.85 7.93 5.79
N PHE A 90 -1.87 8.15 4.47
CA PHE A 90 -3.11 8.21 3.69
C PHE A 90 -3.90 6.90 3.83
N LEU A 91 -3.21 5.75 3.71
CA LEU A 91 -3.84 4.43 3.81
C LEU A 91 -4.38 4.14 5.21
N ALA A 92 -3.64 4.50 6.26
CA ALA A 92 -4.11 4.37 7.63
C ALA A 92 -5.38 5.21 7.88
N ALA A 93 -5.43 6.43 7.35
CA ALA A 93 -6.61 7.30 7.43
C ALA A 93 -7.78 6.73 6.62
N HIS A 94 -7.54 6.32 5.38
CA HIS A 94 -8.53 5.74 4.49
C HIS A 94 -9.18 4.48 5.09
N ASN A 95 -8.38 3.63 5.73
CA ASN A 95 -8.86 2.41 6.38
C ASN A 95 -9.48 2.66 7.78
N GLY A 96 -9.47 3.89 8.27
CA GLY A 96 -9.94 4.22 9.62
C GLY A 96 -9.10 3.62 10.75
N ASN A 97 -7.85 3.23 10.47
CA ASN A 97 -6.96 2.63 11.45
C ASN A 97 -6.29 3.71 12.31
N LEU A 98 -7.02 4.17 13.32
CA LEU A 98 -6.56 5.25 14.22
C LEU A 98 -5.27 4.88 14.97
N THR A 99 -5.07 3.61 15.29
CA THR A 99 -3.87 3.15 16.01
C THR A 99 -2.62 3.30 15.14
N LEU A 100 -2.69 2.84 13.89
CA LEU A 100 -1.59 3.01 12.93
C LEU A 100 -1.36 4.48 12.60
N LEU A 101 -2.44 5.23 12.37
CA LEU A 101 -2.37 6.66 12.08
C LEU A 101 -1.65 7.43 13.19
N ARG A 102 -1.98 7.17 14.45
CA ARG A 102 -1.30 7.81 15.59
C ARG A 102 0.17 7.44 15.69
N LYS A 103 0.54 6.19 15.35
CA LYS A 103 1.94 5.78 15.32
C LYS A 103 2.70 6.58 14.25
N LEU A 104 2.19 6.60 13.03
CA LEU A 104 2.79 7.32 11.90
C LEU A 104 2.94 8.83 12.11
N LEU A 105 2.11 9.44 12.96
CA LEU A 105 2.21 10.87 13.31
C LEU A 105 3.22 11.19 14.43
N VAL A 106 3.65 10.18 15.18
CA VAL A 106 4.56 10.34 16.33
C VAL A 106 5.96 9.80 16.02
N THR A 107 6.09 8.98 14.97
CA THR A 107 7.38 8.63 14.36
C THR A 107 8.07 9.87 13.82
#